data_AF-A0A7C4WYG4-F1
#
_entry.id   AF-A0A7C4WYG4-F1
#
_cell.length_a   1.000
_cell.length_b   1.000
_cell.length_c   1.000
_cell.angle_alpha   90.00
_cell.angle_beta   90.00
_cell.angle_gamma   90.00
#
_symmetry.space_group_name_H-M   'P 1'
#
loop_
_entity.id
_entity.type
_entity.pdbx_description
1 polymer ?
#
loop_
_entity_poly.entity_id
_entity_poly.type
_entity_poly.pdbx_seq_one_letter_code
_entity_poly.pdbx_strand_id
1 'polypeptide(L)'
;GIQIGFHADDALQIAAQTAKGAAELLLKLNEHPESAIDKVTTPRGCTIAGLNEMEHEGFSASMIKGILRSFEQAEKLYSKHG
;
A
#
# COMPACT_ATOMS: atom_id res chain seq x y z
N GLY A 1 -12.41 6.65 -4.29
CA GLY A 1 -12.91 8.03 -4.08
C GLY A 1 -14.04 8.36 -5.03
N ILE A 2 -13.80 8.33 -6.35
CA ILE A 2 -14.80 8.73 -7.35
C ILE A 2 -16.08 7.88 -7.27
N GLN A 3 -15.97 6.56 -7.09
CA GLN A 3 -17.12 5.66 -6.94
C GLN A 3 -18.05 6.00 -5.76
N ILE A 4 -17.56 6.76 -4.76
CA ILE A 4 -18.34 7.20 -3.60
C ILE A 4 -18.66 8.71 -3.65
N GLY A 5 -18.48 9.36 -4.80
CA GLY A 5 -18.97 10.72 -5.05
C GLY A 5 -17.93 11.84 -4.97
N PHE A 6 -16.65 11.54 -4.73
CA PHE A 6 -15.62 12.58 -4.77
C PHE A 6 -15.32 13.03 -6.21
N HIS A 7 -15.05 14.33 -6.39
CA HIS A 7 -14.46 14.83 -7.62
C HIS A 7 -13.08 14.19 -7.86
N ALA A 8 -12.69 14.07 -9.13
CA ALA A 8 -11.46 13.37 -9.49
C ALA A 8 -10.21 13.98 -8.84
N ASP A 9 -10.13 15.31 -8.82
CA ASP A 9 -8.99 16.04 -8.23
C ASP A 9 -8.92 15.82 -6.72
N ASP A 10 -10.05 15.90 -6.02
CA ASP A 10 -10.12 15.62 -4.57
C ASP A 10 -9.74 14.18 -4.27
N ALA A 11 -10.27 13.22 -5.03
CA ALA A 11 -9.98 11.80 -4.85
C ALA A 11 -8.48 11.50 -5.02
N LEU A 12 -7.83 12.14 -5.99
CA LEU A 12 -6.40 12.03 -6.21
C LEU A 12 -5.61 12.64 -5.04
N GLN A 13 -5.98 13.84 -4.59
CA GLN A 13 -5.32 14.51 -3.47
C GLN A 13 -5.42 13.69 -2.18
N ILE A 14 -6.61 13.16 -1.87
CA ILE A 14 -6.84 12.30 -0.70
C ILE A 14 -5.96 11.05 -0.78
N ALA A 15 -5.95 10.36 -1.93
CA ALA A 15 -5.16 9.14 -2.11
C ALA A 15 -3.65 9.41 -1.96
N ALA A 16 -3.13 10.45 -2.61
CA ALA A 16 -1.73 10.83 -2.53
C ALA A 16 -1.31 11.19 -1.09
N GLN A 17 -2.12 12.00 -0.40
CA GLN A 17 -1.82 12.40 0.98
C GLN A 17 -1.92 11.23 1.96
N THR A 18 -2.84 10.29 1.72
CA THR A 18 -2.96 9.06 2.51
C THR A 18 -1.69 8.21 2.39
N ALA A 19 -1.23 7.96 1.16
CA ALA A 19 -0.01 7.20 0.90
C ALA A 19 1.23 7.87 1.50
N LYS A 20 1.37 9.18 1.30
CA LYS A 20 2.46 9.98 1.89
C LYS A 20 2.45 9.91 3.41
N GLY A 21 1.29 10.13 4.04
CA GLY A 21 1.14 10.12 5.49
C GLY A 21 1.48 8.76 6.09
N ALA A 22 1.03 7.67 5.47
CA ALA A 22 1.35 6.31 5.90
C ALA A 22 2.87 6.03 5.82
N ALA A 23 3.51 6.39 4.70
CA ALA A 23 4.95 6.21 4.54
C ALA A 23 5.76 7.04 5.55
N GLU A 24 5.41 8.32 5.73
CA GLU A 24 6.05 9.17 6.74
C GLU A 24 5.86 8.65 8.16
N LEU A 25 4.66 8.15 8.48
CA LEU A 25 4.37 7.58 9.78
C LEU A 25 5.27 6.37 10.06
N LEU A 26 5.38 5.44 9.11
CA LEU A 26 6.24 4.25 9.27
C LEU A 26 7.73 4.61 9.38
N LEU A 27 8.20 5.63 8.66
CA LEU A 27 9.60 6.08 8.78
C LEU A 27 9.90 6.79 10.10
N LYS A 28 8.89 7.42 10.70
CA LYS A 28 9.00 8.10 12.01
C LYS A 28 8.82 7.14 13.18
N LEU A 29 7.99 6.12 13.02
CA LEU A 29 7.74 5.09 14.02
C LEU A 29 8.87 4.05 13.95
N ASN A 30 9.58 3.85 15.06
CA ASN A 30 10.50 2.72 15.21
C ASN A 30 9.75 1.47 15.70
N GLU A 31 8.63 1.15 15.06
CA GLU A 31 7.73 0.07 15.42
C GLU A 31 7.52 -0.88 14.24
N HIS A 32 7.05 -2.10 14.54
CA HIS A 32 6.68 -3.04 13.49
C HIS A 32 5.45 -2.52 12.71
N PRO A 33 5.39 -2.63 11.37
CA PRO A 33 4.26 -2.14 10.57
C PRO A 33 2.89 -2.65 11.03
N GLU A 34 2.80 -3.91 11.47
CA GLU A 34 1.56 -4.48 12.05
C GLU A 34 1.06 -3.69 13.26
N SER A 35 1.96 -3.17 14.10
CA SER A 35 1.57 -2.34 15.24
C SER A 35 0.92 -1.03 14.81
N ALA A 36 1.33 -0.48 13.65
CA ALA A 36 0.68 0.71 13.08
C ALA A 36 -0.69 0.37 12.48
N ILE A 37 -0.86 -0.82 11.90
CA ILE A 37 -2.14 -1.33 11.39
C ILE A 37 -3.13 -1.54 12.55
N ASP A 38 -2.70 -2.19 13.63
CA ASP A 38 -3.52 -2.43 14.81
C ASP A 38 -4.06 -1.13 15.44
N LYS A 39 -3.25 -0.07 15.45
CA LYS A 39 -3.65 1.25 15.98
C LYS A 39 -4.84 1.87 15.25
N VAL A 40 -5.05 1.56 13.97
CA VAL A 40 -6.11 2.12 13.14
C VAL A 40 -7.21 1.11 12.79
N THR A 41 -7.10 -0.11 13.30
CA THR A 41 -7.96 -1.23 12.95
C THR A 41 -8.72 -1.69 14.18
N THR A 42 -10.03 -1.43 14.20
CA THR A 42 -10.90 -1.83 15.30
C THR A 42 -11.66 -3.11 14.96
N PRO A 43 -11.94 -3.99 15.95
CA PRO A 43 -12.79 -5.15 15.74
C PRO A 43 -14.18 -4.74 15.21
N ARG A 44 -14.61 -5.36 14.10
CA ARG A 44 -15.86 -5.04 13.38
C ARG A 44 -15.91 -3.61 12.78
N GLY A 45 -14.77 -2.93 12.65
CA GLY A 45 -14.66 -1.61 12.04
C GLY A 45 -14.65 -1.62 10.51
N CYS A 46 -14.77 -0.43 9.90
CA CYS A 46 -14.70 -0.29 8.45
C CYS A 46 -13.27 -0.54 7.89
N THR A 47 -12.23 -0.20 8.67
CA THR A 47 -10.83 -0.44 8.26
C THR A 47 -10.55 -1.92 8.02
N ILE A 48 -10.91 -2.80 8.98
CA ILE A 48 -10.67 -4.24 8.83
C ILE A 48 -11.47 -4.85 7.67
N ALA A 49 -12.70 -4.37 7.44
CA ALA A 49 -13.49 -4.81 6.30
C ALA A 49 -12.81 -4.44 4.97
N GLY A 50 -12.29 -3.22 4.86
CA GLY A 50 -11.54 -2.78 3.68
C GLY A 50 -10.24 -3.56 3.46
N LEU A 51 -9.46 -3.77 4.51
CA LEU A 51 -8.21 -4.55 4.44
C LEU A 51 -8.48 -6.01 4.02
N ASN A 52 -9.51 -6.64 4.58
CA ASN A 52 -9.90 -8.00 4.22
C ASN A 52 -10.29 -8.13 2.74
N GLU A 53 -11.03 -7.16 2.20
CA GLU A 53 -11.40 -7.15 0.77
C GLU A 53 -10.15 -7.00 -0.12
N MET A 54 -9.21 -6.12 0.25
CA MET A 54 -7.94 -5.97 -0.48
C MET A 54 -7.13 -7.26 -0.48
N GLU A 55 -7.07 -7.96 0.65
CA GLU A 55 -6.37 -9.24 0.75
C GLU A 55 -7.10 -10.35 -0.03
N HIS A 56 -8.42 -10.36 -0.04
CA HIS A 56 -9.20 -11.30 -0.84
C HIS A 56 -8.90 -11.15 -2.35
N GLU A 57 -8.74 -9.91 -2.81
CA GLU A 57 -8.33 -9.58 -4.18
C GLU A 57 -6.82 -9.77 -4.44
N GLY A 58 -6.07 -10.25 -3.45
CA GLY A 58 -4.65 -10.62 -3.59
C GLY A 58 -3.68 -9.43 -3.56
N PHE A 59 -4.06 -8.31 -2.93
CA PHE A 59 -3.25 -7.09 -2.89
C PHE A 59 -1.81 -7.34 -2.41
N SER A 60 -1.61 -7.88 -1.20
CA SER A 60 -0.27 -8.14 -0.65
C SER A 60 0.56 -9.07 -1.55
N ALA A 61 -0.06 -10.15 -2.06
CA ALA A 61 0.62 -11.08 -2.95
C ALA A 61 1.06 -10.41 -4.27
N SER A 62 0.23 -9.54 -4.83
CA SER A 62 0.53 -8.81 -6.06
C SER A 62 1.70 -7.84 -5.88
N MET A 63 1.75 -7.15 -4.73
CA MET A 63 2.80 -6.19 -4.42
C MET A 63 4.16 -6.87 -4.27
N ILE A 64 4.23 -7.97 -3.50
CA ILE A 64 5.46 -8.75 -3.30
C ILE A 64 5.96 -9.29 -4.64
N LYS A 65 5.08 -9.95 -5.41
CA LYS A 65 5.43 -10.52 -6.72
C LYS A 65 5.88 -9.44 -7.71
N GLY A 66 5.26 -8.27 -7.68
CA GLY A 66 5.64 -7.12 -8.50
C GLY A 66 7.08 -6.69 -8.23
N ILE A 67 7.44 -6.51 -6.96
CA ILE A 67 8.80 -6.11 -6.56
C ILE A 67 9.84 -7.15 -6.97
N LEU A 68 9.58 -8.44 -6.68
CA LEU A 68 10.47 -9.54 -7.06
C LEU A 68 10.66 -9.59 -8.58
N ARG A 69 9.57 -9.47 -9.33
CA ARG A 69 9.65 -9.48 -10.79
C ARG A 69 10.42 -8.29 -11.34
N SER A 70 10.24 -7.10 -10.76
CA SER A 70 11.02 -5.92 -11.12
C SER A 70 12.50 -6.13 -10.87
N PHE A 71 12.87 -6.74 -9.75
CA PHE A 71 14.26 -7.08 -9.43
C PHE A 71 14.87 -8.06 -10.45
N GLU A 72 14.19 -9.16 -10.78
CA GLU A 72 14.65 -10.12 -11.79
C GLU A 72 14.87 -9.49 -13.17
N GLN A 73 14.05 -8.50 -13.55
CA GLN A 73 14.22 -7.78 -14.80
C GLN A 73 15.40 -6.80 -14.73
N ALA A 74 15.56 -6.09 -13.60
CA ALA A 74 16.68 -5.20 -13.40
C ALA A 74 18.01 -5.93 -13.49
N GLU A 75 18.15 -7.11 -12.87
CA GLU A 75 19.36 -7.93 -13.00
C GLU A 75 19.68 -8.25 -14.46
N LYS A 76 18.69 -8.64 -15.28
CA LYS A 76 18.93 -8.94 -16.70
C LYS A 76 19.38 -7.73 -17.51
N LEU A 77 18.94 -6.52 -17.16
CA LEU A 77 19.34 -5.28 -17.81
C LEU A 77 20.80 -4.94 -17.49
N TYR A 78 21.21 -5.09 -16.22
CA TYR A 78 22.55 -4.71 -15.77
C TYR A 78 23.61 -5.81 -15.96
N SER A 79 23.23 -7.09 -15.99
CA SER A 79 24.15 -8.22 -16.26
C SER A 79 24.59 -8.32 -17.73
N LYS A 80 23.98 -7.57 -18.65
CA LYS A 80 24.39 -7.51 -20.08
C LYS A 80 25.39 -6.40 -20.40
N HIS A 81 25.83 -5.63 -19.40
CA HIS A 81 26.73 -4.48 -19.58
C HIS A 81 28.08 -4.64 -18.86
N GLY A 82 28.45 -5.85 -18.43
CA GLY A 82 29.78 -6.23 -17.97
C GLY A 82 30.34 -7.36 -18.83
#